data_AF-A0A382NKZ5-F1
#
_entry.id   AF-A0A382NKZ5-F1
#
_cell.length_a   1.000
_cell.length_b   1.000
_cell.length_c   1.000
_cell.angle_alpha   90.00
_cell.angle_beta   90.00
_cell.angle_gamma   90.00
#
_symmetry.space_group_name_H-M   'P 1'
#
loop_
_entity.id
_entity.type
_entity.pdbx_description
1 polymer ?
#
loop_
_entity_poly.entity_id
_entity_poly.type
_entity_poly.pdbx_seq_one_letter_code
_entity_poly.pdbx_strand_id
1 'polypeptide(L)'
;GVVAASVSTADSQILGCSAALTEDIIGQQESSIRLRRIATAVVTAIALGISLFAVSSVFALVLYAWSVLAAAFAPLIIIYAFGEKLRESTALTLIIGCTFVALGWRALGWDAMMYDVAPAMIFGLGFYFLVVKPFGSAPIKST
;
A
#
# COMPACT_ATOMS: atom_id res chain seq x y z
N GLY A 1 1.51 28.56 -5.78
CA GLY A 1 1.26 27.44 -6.72
C GLY A 1 1.55 26.11 -6.06
N VAL A 2 2.81 25.66 -6.10
CA VAL A 2 3.24 24.33 -5.61
C VAL A 2 2.90 24.06 -4.14
N VAL A 3 3.19 24.98 -3.22
CA VAL A 3 2.94 24.74 -1.78
C VAL A 3 1.45 24.67 -1.45
N ALA A 4 0.61 25.47 -2.10
CA ALA A 4 -0.84 25.43 -1.93
C ALA A 4 -1.44 24.12 -2.47
N ALA A 5 -0.91 23.61 -3.59
CA ALA A 5 -1.29 22.31 -4.12
C ALA A 5 -0.91 21.17 -3.17
N SER A 6 0.32 21.17 -2.63
CA SER A 6 0.77 20.15 -1.67
C SER A 6 -0.06 20.15 -0.38
N VAL A 7 -0.45 21.32 0.13
CA VAL A 7 -1.31 21.45 1.32
C VAL A 7 -2.72 20.93 1.02
N SER A 8 -3.29 21.20 -0.16
CA SER A 8 -4.60 20.66 -0.55
C SER A 8 -4.59 19.14 -0.68
N THR A 9 -3.54 18.56 -1.27
CA THR A 9 -3.39 17.10 -1.41
C THR A 9 -3.25 16.42 -0.05
N ALA A 10 -2.47 17.03 0.87
CA ALA A 10 -2.31 16.53 2.22
C ALA A 10 -3.65 16.51 2.99
N ASP A 11 -4.47 17.55 2.86
CA ASP A 11 -5.78 17.61 3.53
C ASP A 11 -6.72 16.52 3.02
N SER A 12 -6.75 16.27 1.70
CA SER A 12 -7.53 15.18 1.10
C SER A 12 -7.09 13.79 1.56
N GLN A 13 -5.79 13.54 1.73
CA GLN A 13 -5.29 12.26 2.25
C GLN A 13 -5.64 12.07 3.73
N ILE A 14 -5.55 13.12 4.55
CA ILE A 14 -5.95 13.05 5.95
C ILE A 14 -7.46 12.79 6.07
N LEU A 15 -8.28 13.46 5.25
CA LEU A 15 -9.72 13.20 5.17
C LEU A 15 -10.03 11.78 4.69
N GLY A 16 -9.33 11.30 3.65
CA GLY A 16 -9.48 9.93 3.13
C GLY A 16 -9.11 8.86 4.16
N CYS A 17 -7.97 8.99 4.83
CA CYS A 17 -7.57 8.08 5.91
C CYS A 17 -8.51 8.17 7.11
N SER A 18 -9.03 9.36 7.45
CA SER A 18 -10.04 9.49 8.52
C SER A 18 -11.31 8.75 8.15
N ALA A 19 -11.79 8.89 6.91
CA ALA A 19 -12.98 8.21 6.42
C ALA A 19 -12.81 6.69 6.42
N ALA A 20 -11.70 6.19 5.87
CA ALA A 20 -11.39 4.76 5.87
C ALA A 20 -11.27 4.20 7.30
N LEU A 21 -10.60 4.94 8.20
CA LEU A 21 -10.46 4.52 9.61
C LEU A 21 -11.81 4.53 10.34
N THR A 22 -12.67 5.52 10.09
CA THR A 22 -14.03 5.56 10.64
C THR A 22 -14.84 4.37 10.11
N GLU A 23 -14.80 4.10 8.81
CA GLU A 23 -15.55 3.00 8.19
C GLU A 23 -15.07 1.61 8.69
N ASP A 24 -13.76 1.45 8.93
CA ASP A 24 -13.15 0.18 9.36
C ASP A 24 -13.24 -0.06 10.88
N ILE A 25 -13.28 1.00 11.71
CA ILE A 25 -13.25 0.86 13.19
C ILE A 25 -14.59 1.15 13.87
N ILE A 26 -15.28 2.24 13.54
CA ILE A 26 -16.38 2.79 14.35
C ILE A 26 -17.33 3.53 13.41
N GLY A 27 -18.56 3.04 13.22
CA GLY A 27 -19.62 3.76 12.51
C GLY A 27 -20.09 5.09 13.15
N GLN A 28 -19.23 5.84 13.85
CA GLN A 28 -19.56 7.13 14.51
C GLN A 28 -18.43 8.17 14.47
N GLN A 29 -18.56 9.05 13.48
CA GLN A 29 -18.47 10.52 13.39
C GLN A 29 -17.54 11.42 14.24
N GLU A 30 -16.94 11.04 15.36
CA GLU A 30 -16.29 12.03 16.25
C GLU A 30 -14.75 11.98 16.19
N SER A 31 -14.17 12.22 15.02
CA SER A 31 -12.72 12.43 14.89
C SER A 31 -12.34 13.84 15.36
N SER A 32 -12.08 13.99 16.66
CA SER A 32 -11.67 15.24 17.30
C SER A 32 -10.50 15.92 16.58
N ILE A 33 -10.69 17.18 16.17
CA ILE A 33 -9.70 18.09 15.53
C ILE A 33 -8.35 18.12 16.26
N ARG A 34 -8.34 17.89 17.58
CA ARG A 34 -7.12 17.76 18.40
C ARG A 34 -6.23 16.61 17.96
N LEU A 35 -6.81 15.48 17.53
CA LEU A 35 -6.07 14.30 17.08
C LEU A 35 -5.31 14.57 15.78
N ARG A 36 -5.92 15.32 14.83
CA ARG A 36 -5.27 15.74 13.59
C ARG A 36 -4.06 16.65 13.84
N ARG A 37 -4.18 17.62 14.75
CA ARG A 37 -3.06 18.52 15.10
C ARG A 37 -1.89 17.77 15.75
N ILE A 38 -2.18 16.78 16.59
CA ILE A 38 -1.13 15.95 17.20
C ILE A 38 -0.49 15.05 16.14
N ALA A 39 -1.28 14.43 15.26
CA ALA A 39 -0.77 13.60 14.18
C ALA A 39 0.16 14.39 13.24
N THR A 40 -0.22 15.59 12.82
CA THR A 40 0.65 16.42 11.97
C THR A 40 1.91 16.88 12.68
N ALA A 41 1.83 17.21 13.98
CA ALA A 41 3.02 17.54 14.78
C ALA A 41 3.98 16.34 14.91
N VAL A 42 3.45 15.14 15.18
CA VAL A 42 4.23 13.91 15.28
C VAL A 42 4.86 13.52 13.95
N VAL A 43 4.09 13.56 12.85
CA VAL A 43 4.63 13.28 11.50
C VAL A 43 5.74 14.27 11.15
N THR A 44 5.56 15.55 11.47
CA THR A 44 6.59 16.58 11.22
C THR A 44 7.84 16.34 12.07
N ALA A 45 7.67 15.98 13.35
CA ALA A 45 8.79 15.66 14.23
C ALA A 45 9.56 14.41 13.76
N ILE A 46 8.85 13.37 13.34
CA ILE A 46 9.45 12.16 12.75
C ILE A 46 10.17 12.50 11.44
N ALA A 47 9.54 13.27 10.56
CA ALA A 47 10.15 13.68 9.29
C ALA A 47 11.41 14.53 9.51
N LEU A 48 11.41 15.44 10.47
CA LEU A 48 12.59 16.22 10.86
C LEU A 48 13.68 15.33 11.46
N GLY A 49 13.31 14.39 12.33
CA GLY A 49 14.23 13.41 12.90
C GLY A 49 14.89 12.55 11.82
N ILE A 50 14.08 11.99 10.92
CA ILE A 50 14.56 11.24 9.75
C ILE A 50 15.43 12.15 8.88
N SER A 51 15.04 13.40 8.60
CA SER A 51 15.83 14.30 7.77
C SER A 51 17.19 14.68 8.36
N LEU A 52 17.34 14.69 9.69
CA LEU A 52 18.60 14.99 10.37
C LEU A 52 19.57 13.79 10.35
N PHE A 53 19.05 12.56 10.37
CA PHE A 53 19.85 11.34 10.49
C PHE A 53 19.92 10.51 9.19
N ALA A 54 18.98 10.70 8.26
CA ALA A 54 18.93 9.94 7.02
C ALA A 54 19.93 10.50 6.01
N VAL A 55 20.74 9.59 5.46
CA VAL A 55 21.63 9.86 4.33
C VAL A 55 20.85 10.00 3.01
N SER A 56 19.58 9.57 2.98
CA SER A 56 18.70 9.56 1.81
C SER A 56 17.59 10.62 1.90
N SER A 57 17.18 11.15 0.74
CA SER A 57 16.13 12.18 0.68
C SER A 57 14.77 11.64 1.13
N VAL A 58 13.96 12.48 1.80
CA VAL A 58 12.56 12.15 2.16
C VAL A 58 11.77 11.70 0.94
N PHE A 59 12.05 12.27 -0.22
CA PHE A 59 11.46 11.88 -1.50
C PHE A 59 11.75 10.41 -1.85
N ALA A 60 12.99 9.95 -1.68
CA ALA A 60 13.35 8.55 -1.92
C ALA A 60 12.64 7.60 -0.94
N LEU A 61 12.45 8.01 0.33
CA LEU A 61 11.71 7.24 1.32
C LEU A 61 10.23 7.10 0.95
N VAL A 62 9.61 8.17 0.46
CA VAL A 62 8.22 8.17 0.01
C VAL A 62 8.05 7.33 -1.25
N LEU A 63 8.94 7.49 -2.24
CA LEU A 63 8.94 6.65 -3.44
C LEU A 63 9.08 5.17 -3.08
N TYR A 64 9.91 4.85 -2.09
CA TYR A 64 10.03 3.48 -1.61
C TYR A 64 8.71 2.94 -1.03
N ALA A 65 8.09 3.69 -0.11
CA ALA A 65 6.83 3.28 0.49
C ALA A 65 5.75 3.04 -0.59
N TRP A 66 5.69 3.92 -1.60
CA TRP A 66 4.79 3.77 -2.72
C TRP A 66 5.12 2.54 -3.58
N SER A 67 6.40 2.27 -3.82
CA SER A 67 6.84 1.09 -4.59
C SER A 67 6.33 -0.20 -3.94
N VAL A 68 6.52 -0.34 -2.62
CA VAL A 68 6.06 -1.51 -1.87
C VAL A 68 4.53 -1.61 -1.88
N LEU A 69 3.84 -0.48 -1.72
CA LEU A 69 2.38 -0.43 -1.83
C LEU A 69 1.90 -0.89 -3.21
N ALA A 70 2.53 -0.40 -4.28
CA ALA A 70 2.21 -0.79 -5.66
C ALA A 70 2.50 -2.27 -5.89
N ALA A 71 3.63 -2.80 -5.41
CA ALA A 71 3.98 -4.22 -5.51
C ALA A 71 2.92 -5.13 -4.85
N ALA A 72 2.37 -4.71 -3.72
CA ALA A 72 1.36 -5.48 -2.99
C ALA A 72 -0.03 -5.43 -3.64
N PHE A 73 -0.49 -4.24 -4.03
CA PHE A 73 -1.86 -4.03 -4.52
C PHE A 73 -2.03 -4.18 -6.03
N ALA A 74 -1.02 -3.86 -6.85
CA ALA A 74 -1.15 -3.93 -8.30
C ALA A 74 -1.56 -5.32 -8.83
N PRO A 75 -0.93 -6.45 -8.43
CA PRO A 75 -1.36 -7.76 -8.91
C PRO A 75 -2.79 -8.08 -8.47
N LEU A 76 -3.19 -7.70 -7.26
CA LEU A 76 -4.55 -7.94 -6.75
C LEU A 76 -5.60 -7.15 -7.54
N ILE A 77 -5.35 -5.86 -7.80
CA ILE A 77 -6.25 -4.99 -8.58
C ILE A 77 -6.38 -5.51 -10.01
N ILE A 78 -5.29 -5.95 -10.64
CA ILE A 78 -5.32 -6.53 -11.99
C ILE A 78 -6.23 -7.77 -12.02
N ILE A 79 -6.09 -8.67 -11.05
CA ILE A 79 -6.92 -9.88 -11.00
C ILE A 79 -8.41 -9.52 -10.83
N TYR A 80 -8.73 -8.58 -9.93
CA TYR A 80 -10.11 -8.12 -9.79
C TYR A 80 -10.64 -7.43 -11.05
N ALA A 81 -9.80 -6.71 -11.79
CA ALA A 81 -10.17 -6.07 -13.05
C ALA A 81 -10.49 -7.09 -14.16
N PHE A 82 -9.92 -8.31 -14.10
CA PHE A 82 -10.29 -9.43 -14.97
C PHE A 82 -11.63 -10.10 -14.58
N GLY A 83 -12.32 -9.60 -13.54
CA GLY A 83 -13.63 -10.10 -13.10
C GLY A 83 -13.57 -11.28 -12.13
N GLU A 84 -12.39 -11.65 -11.67
CA GLU A 84 -12.17 -12.79 -10.78
C GLU A 84 -12.26 -12.36 -9.31
N LYS A 85 -13.13 -13.03 -8.54
CA LYS A 85 -13.30 -12.74 -7.11
C LYS A 85 -12.45 -13.69 -6.27
N LEU A 86 -11.35 -13.20 -5.69
CA LEU A 86 -10.56 -13.99 -4.74
C LEU A 86 -11.28 -14.12 -3.39
N ARG A 87 -11.03 -15.24 -2.71
CA ARG A 87 -11.34 -15.37 -1.27
C ARG A 87 -10.42 -14.46 -0.46
N GLU A 88 -10.91 -13.95 0.65
CA GLU A 88 -10.19 -13.04 1.54
C GLU A 88 -8.83 -13.61 1.98
N SER A 89 -8.79 -14.89 2.34
CA SER A 89 -7.54 -15.57 2.74
C SER A 89 -6.51 -15.64 1.62
N THR A 90 -6.95 -15.84 0.37
CA THR A 90 -6.09 -15.88 -0.81
C THR A 90 -5.58 -14.49 -1.16
N ALA A 91 -6.44 -13.47 -1.10
CA ALA A 91 -6.07 -12.08 -1.31
C ALA A 91 -5.01 -11.62 -0.29
N LEU A 92 -5.19 -11.96 0.99
CA LEU A 92 -4.24 -11.62 2.05
C LEU A 92 -2.87 -12.29 1.82
N THR A 93 -2.88 -13.58 1.47
CA THR A 93 -1.66 -14.33 1.17
C THR A 93 -0.92 -13.74 -0.03
N LEU A 94 -1.65 -13.30 -1.06
CA LEU A 94 -1.10 -12.64 -2.24
C LEU A 94 -0.42 -11.32 -1.88
N ILE A 95 -1.10 -10.43 -1.14
CA ILE A 95 -0.57 -9.13 -0.71
C ILE A 95 0.72 -9.32 0.11
N ILE A 96 0.67 -10.22 1.11
CA ILE A 96 1.81 -10.51 1.98
C ILE A 96 2.96 -11.11 1.17
N GLY A 97 2.67 -12.08 0.30
CA GLY A 97 3.66 -12.73 -0.55
C GLY A 97 4.36 -11.75 -1.49
N CYS A 98 3.60 -10.91 -2.21
CA CYS A 98 4.16 -9.89 -3.10
C CYS A 98 5.01 -8.86 -2.34
N THR A 99 4.58 -8.48 -1.13
CA THR A 99 5.36 -7.59 -0.25
C THR A 99 6.70 -8.22 0.14
N PHE A 100 6.70 -9.50 0.56
CA PHE A 100 7.93 -10.20 0.90
C PHE A 100 8.87 -10.36 -0.28
N VAL A 101 8.33 -10.64 -1.47
CA VAL A 101 9.15 -10.71 -2.70
C VAL A 101 9.79 -9.36 -3.01
N ALA A 102 9.02 -8.26 -2.93
CA ALA A 102 9.56 -6.92 -3.15
C ALA A 102 10.66 -6.55 -2.13
N LEU A 103 10.45 -6.86 -0.85
CA LEU A 103 11.43 -6.59 0.20
C LEU A 103 12.69 -7.49 0.07
N GLY A 104 12.50 -8.76 -0.28
CA GLY A 104 13.59 -9.72 -0.47
C GLY A 104 14.46 -9.37 -1.67
N TRP A 105 13.85 -8.98 -2.80
CA TRP A 105 14.56 -8.56 -4.01
C TRP A 105 15.47 -7.37 -3.75
N ARG A 106 14.98 -6.45 -2.93
CA ARG A 106 15.71 -5.27 -2.51
C ARG A 106 16.84 -5.56 -1.55
N ALA A 107 16.62 -6.45 -0.59
CA ALA A 107 17.67 -6.90 0.34
C ALA A 107 18.85 -7.57 -0.39
N LEU A 108 18.59 -8.19 -1.55
CA LEU A 108 19.60 -8.80 -2.42
C LEU A 108 20.37 -7.78 -3.28
N GLY A 109 20.01 -6.50 -3.25
CA GLY A 109 20.71 -5.44 -3.99
C GLY A 109 20.49 -5.49 -5.50
N TRP A 110 19.44 -6.19 -5.98
CA TRP A 110 19.11 -6.30 -7.40
C TRP A 110 18.24 -5.14 -7.92
N ASP A 111 17.99 -4.13 -7.08
CA ASP A 111 17.27 -2.90 -7.42
C ASP A 111 17.95 -2.13 -8.57
N ALA A 112 19.28 -2.25 -8.71
CA ALA A 112 20.06 -1.62 -9.77
C ALA A 112 19.79 -2.21 -11.17
N MET A 113 19.26 -3.43 -11.26
CA MET A 113 19.01 -4.12 -12.54
C MET A 113 17.54 -4.03 -12.97
N MET A 114 16.61 -4.16 -12.01
CA MET A 114 15.17 -4.05 -12.25
C MET A 114 14.45 -3.51 -11.01
N TYR A 115 13.47 -2.65 -11.24
CA TYR A 115 12.63 -2.06 -10.20
C TYR A 115 11.89 -3.14 -9.39
N ASP A 116 11.90 -3.05 -8.05
CA ASP A 116 11.39 -4.09 -7.12
C ASP A 116 9.92 -4.48 -7.34
N VAL A 117 9.14 -3.62 -8.00
CA VAL A 117 7.72 -3.86 -8.31
C VAL A 117 7.54 -4.92 -9.40
N ALA A 118 8.45 -5.00 -10.37
CA ALA A 118 8.36 -5.96 -11.47
C ALA A 118 8.39 -7.44 -11.01
N PRO A 119 9.38 -7.89 -10.20
CA PRO A 119 9.42 -9.27 -9.72
C PRO A 119 8.23 -9.60 -8.80
N ALA A 120 7.80 -8.65 -7.97
CA ALA A 120 6.62 -8.82 -7.12
C ALA A 120 5.33 -8.99 -7.95
N MET A 121 5.17 -8.22 -9.03
CA MET A 121 4.02 -8.33 -9.92
C MET A 121 4.01 -9.65 -10.69
N ILE A 122 5.16 -10.10 -11.19
CA ILE A 122 5.30 -11.41 -11.85
C ILE A 122 4.98 -12.55 -10.87
N PHE A 123 5.49 -12.46 -9.64
CA PHE A 123 5.19 -13.43 -8.59
C PHE A 123 3.69 -13.45 -8.25
N GLY A 124 3.06 -12.29 -8.07
CA GLY A 124 1.64 -12.19 -7.75
C GLY A 124 0.75 -12.76 -8.85
N LEU A 125 0.97 -12.36 -10.10
CA LEU A 125 0.23 -12.91 -11.25
C LEU A 125 0.51 -14.41 -11.44
N GLY A 126 1.77 -14.84 -11.31
CA GLY A 126 2.17 -16.23 -11.42
C GLY A 126 1.54 -17.10 -10.33
N PHE A 127 1.60 -16.67 -9.07
CA PHE A 127 0.97 -17.34 -7.93
C PHE A 127 -0.54 -17.47 -8.13
N TYR A 128 -1.19 -16.41 -8.61
CA TYR A 128 -2.60 -16.45 -8.94
C TYR A 128 -2.93 -17.47 -10.06
N PHE A 129 -2.19 -17.46 -11.18
CA PHE A 129 -2.43 -18.39 -12.28
C PHE A 129 -2.10 -19.86 -11.95
N LEU A 130 -1.08 -20.13 -11.14
CA LEU A 130 -0.63 -21.48 -10.80
C LEU A 130 -1.37 -22.10 -9.61
N VAL A 131 -1.75 -21.29 -8.61
CA VAL A 131 -2.29 -21.79 -7.33
C VAL A 131 -3.77 -21.50 -7.21
N VAL A 132 -4.22 -20.31 -7.63
CA VAL A 132 -5.59 -19.86 -7.40
C VAL A 132 -6.52 -20.30 -8.53
N LYS A 133 -6.14 -20.09 -9.80
CA LYS A 133 -6.95 -20.50 -10.96
C LYS A 133 -7.32 -22.00 -10.96
N PRO A 134 -6.44 -22.96 -10.62
CA PRO A 134 -6.82 -24.38 -10.58
C PRO A 134 -7.67 -24.75 -9.36
N PHE A 135 -7.67 -23.98 -8.27
CA PHE A 135 -8.47 -24.23 -7.06
C PHE A 135 -9.73 -23.34 -6.96
N GLY A 136 -9.88 -22.34 -7.84
CA GLY A 136 -10.86 -21.25 -7.77
C GLY A 136 -12.23 -21.52 -8.40
N SER A 137 -12.57 -22.76 -8.74
CA SER A 137 -13.86 -23.10 -9.36
C SER A 137 -15.05 -23.15 -8.39
N ALA A 138 -14.99 -22.53 -7.22
CA ALA A 138 -16.13 -22.47 -6.31
C ALA A 138 -16.78 -21.08 -6.36
N PRO A 139 -17.95 -20.92 -7.00
CA PRO A 139 -18.65 -19.65 -7.06
C PRO A 139 -19.06 -19.22 -5.65
N ILE A 140 -18.72 -17.97 -5.29
CA ILE A 140 -19.17 -17.34 -4.05
C ILE A 140 -20.67 -17.12 -4.19
N LYS A 141 -21.46 -17.92 -3.47
CA LYS A 141 -22.92 -17.81 -3.43
C LYS A 141 -23.29 -16.50 -2.73
N SER A 142 -23.87 -15.56 -3.47
CA SER A 142 -24.46 -14.34 -2.90
C SER A 142 -25.59 -14.74 -1.95
N THR A 143 -25.48 -14.33 -0.68
CA THR A 143 -26.63 -14.21 0.22
C THR A 143 -26.86 -12.73 0.44
#